data_AF-A0A3N5G0D7-F1
#
_entry.id   AF-A0A3N5G0D7-F1
#
_cell.length_a   1.000
_cell.length_b   1.000
_cell.length_c   1.000
_cell.angle_alpha   90.00
_cell.angle_beta   90.00
_cell.angle_gamma   90.00
#
_symmetry.space_group_name_H-M   'P 1'
#
loop_
_entity.id
_entity.type
_entity.pdbx_description
1 polymer ?
#
loop_
_entity_poly.entity_id
_entity_poly.type
_entity_poly.pdbx_seq_one_letter_code
_entity_poly.pdbx_strand_id
1 'polypeptide(L)'
;MRDSASTTSDWQIETIEGAVTAPAGFRAAGVSCGIKASGLDFALIVSDETASAAGLFTTNRAVAAPVVLTRQNLARSGGLAKAIAVNSGCANACTGSEGFEVARATADLVARSVGCTPDQVLVA
;
A
#
# COMPACT_ATOMS: atom_id res chain seq x y z
N MET A 1 16.19 -40.30 -18.61
CA MET A 1 16.46 -39.04 -19.33
C MET A 1 15.13 -38.42 -19.75
N ARG A 2 14.67 -37.41 -19.01
CA ARG A 2 13.66 -36.45 -19.48
C ARG A 2 14.22 -35.08 -19.12
N ASP A 3 14.74 -34.40 -20.13
CA ASP A 3 15.07 -32.98 -20.04
C ASP A 3 13.75 -32.21 -20.01
N SER A 4 13.46 -31.52 -18.90
CA SER A 4 12.41 -30.50 -18.85
C SER A 4 13.10 -29.14 -18.89
N ALA A 5 12.98 -28.50 -20.06
CA ALA A 5 13.55 -27.21 -20.39
C ALA A 5 13.25 -26.13 -19.34
N SER A 6 14.31 -25.41 -18.96
CA SER A 6 14.27 -24.14 -18.25
C SER A 6 13.60 -23.08 -19.12
N THR A 7 12.35 -22.73 -18.85
CA THR A 7 11.72 -21.53 -19.40
C THR A 7 12.13 -20.33 -18.56
N THR A 8 13.27 -19.74 -18.88
CA THR A 8 13.64 -18.41 -18.40
C THR A 8 12.91 -17.41 -19.31
N SER A 9 11.83 -16.81 -18.82
CA SER A 9 11.17 -15.71 -19.54
C SER A 9 12.11 -14.51 -19.58
N ASP A 10 12.46 -14.05 -20.78
CA ASP A 10 13.21 -12.81 -20.99
C ASP A 10 12.32 -11.62 -20.64
N TRP A 11 12.45 -11.10 -19.42
CA TRP A 11 11.76 -9.87 -19.01
C TRP A 11 12.50 -8.66 -19.58
N GLN A 12 11.82 -7.89 -20.43
CA GLN A 12 12.31 -6.60 -20.89
C GLN A 12 11.90 -5.52 -19.89
N ILE A 13 12.88 -4.81 -19.33
CA ILE A 13 12.66 -3.69 -18.41
C ILE A 13 12.96 -2.41 -19.19
N GLU A 14 11.97 -1.54 -19.30
CA GLU A 14 12.10 -0.20 -19.89
C GLU A 14 11.89 0.87 -18.81
N THR A 15 12.64 1.96 -18.88
CA THR A 15 12.43 3.12 -18.03
C THR A 15 11.41 4.04 -18.69
N ILE A 16 10.31 4.32 -18.01
CA ILE A 16 9.30 5.29 -18.44
C ILE A 16 9.47 6.60 -17.67
N GLU A 17 9.29 7.73 -18.36
CA GLU A 17 9.26 9.04 -17.68
C GLU A 17 7.95 9.20 -16.88
N GLY A 18 8.05 9.80 -15.70
CA GLY A 18 6.93 10.07 -14.80
C GLY A 18 7.10 9.45 -13.41
N ALA A 19 6.01 9.31 -12.68
CA ALA A 19 5.99 8.81 -11.30
C ALA A 19 5.00 7.63 -11.18
N VAL A 20 4.35 7.49 -10.02
CA VAL A 20 3.44 6.37 -9.70
C VAL A 20 2.22 6.25 -10.63
N THR A 21 1.92 7.28 -11.43
CA THR A 21 0.84 7.27 -12.43
C THR A 21 1.34 7.17 -13.87
N ALA A 22 2.64 6.96 -14.09
CA ALA A 22 3.18 6.73 -15.43
C ALA A 22 2.68 5.39 -16.04
N PRO A 23 2.60 4.28 -15.28
CA PRO A 23 1.92 3.08 -15.76
C PRO A 23 0.41 3.32 -15.88
N ALA A 24 -0.20 2.77 -16.94
CA ALA A 24 -1.64 2.81 -17.11
C ALA A 24 -2.36 2.06 -15.97
N GLY A 25 -3.58 2.51 -15.63
CA GLY A 25 -4.40 1.89 -14.59
C GLY A 25 -4.05 2.32 -13.16
N PHE A 26 -3.26 3.38 -12.98
CA PHE A 26 -2.96 3.96 -11.67
C PHE A 26 -3.34 5.44 -11.60
N ARG A 27 -4.01 5.81 -10.51
CA ARG A 27 -4.35 7.20 -10.15
C ARG A 27 -3.74 7.52 -8.80
N ALA A 28 -3.36 8.79 -8.61
CA ALA A 28 -2.85 9.26 -7.34
C ALA A 28 -3.33 10.68 -7.03
N ALA A 29 -3.51 10.97 -5.74
CA ALA A 29 -3.81 12.30 -5.25
C ALA A 29 -3.10 12.54 -3.91
N GLY A 30 -2.72 13.79 -3.65
CA GLY A 30 -2.23 14.25 -2.36
C GLY A 30 -3.08 15.41 -1.87
N VAL A 31 -3.43 15.41 -0.59
CA VAL A 31 -4.26 16.44 0.03
C VAL A 31 -3.65 16.93 1.34
N SER A 32 -4.06 18.12 1.76
CA SER A 32 -3.84 18.60 3.12
C SER A 32 -5.11 18.31 3.93
N CYS A 33 -5.03 17.35 4.86
CA CYS A 33 -6.11 16.91 5.73
C CYS A 33 -5.95 17.37 7.19
N GLY A 34 -4.86 18.09 7.51
CA GLY A 34 -4.67 18.76 8.81
C GLY A 34 -3.91 17.94 9.84
N ILE A 35 -3.17 16.90 9.42
CA ILE A 35 -2.21 16.20 10.28
C ILE A 35 -0.97 17.09 10.51
N LYS A 36 -0.53 17.80 9.47
CA LYS A 36 0.53 18.81 9.57
C LYS A 36 -0.08 20.21 9.66
N ALA A 37 0.69 21.13 10.23
CA ALA A 37 0.33 22.56 10.23
C ALA A 37 0.33 23.19 8.82
N SER A 38 1.11 22.65 7.88
CA SER A 38 1.18 23.14 6.51
C SER A 38 1.62 22.05 5.52
N GLY A 39 1.19 22.18 4.27
CA GLY A 39 1.55 21.28 3.17
C GLY A 39 0.66 20.05 3.06
N LEU A 40 0.90 19.25 2.02
CA LEU A 40 0.21 17.97 1.83
C LEU A 40 0.67 16.96 2.88
N ASP A 41 -0.26 16.20 3.43
CA ASP A 41 -0.01 15.29 4.56
C ASP A 41 -0.77 13.97 4.47
N PHE A 42 -1.60 13.78 3.44
CA PHE A 42 -2.18 12.50 3.08
C PHE A 42 -2.10 12.28 1.56
N ALA A 43 -1.72 11.07 1.16
CA ALA A 43 -1.67 10.65 -0.23
C ALA A 43 -2.44 9.34 -0.41
N LEU A 44 -3.08 9.19 -1.56
CA LEU A 44 -3.76 7.97 -1.96
C LEU A 44 -3.29 7.58 -3.36
N ILE A 45 -2.87 6.33 -3.51
CA ILE A 45 -2.59 5.69 -4.79
C ILE A 45 -3.65 4.61 -4.99
N VAL A 46 -4.30 4.58 -6.15
CA VAL A 46 -5.38 3.64 -6.48
C VAL A 46 -5.06 2.99 -7.81
N SER A 47 -5.12 1.66 -7.84
CA SER A 47 -5.18 0.92 -9.09
C SER A 47 -6.64 0.77 -9.53
N ASP A 48 -6.91 0.97 -10.82
CA ASP A 48 -8.26 0.85 -11.37
C ASP A 48 -8.80 -0.58 -11.19
N GLU A 49 -7.92 -1.57 -11.37
CA GLU A 49 -8.15 -2.98 -11.09
C GLU A 49 -7.35 -3.44 -9.86
N THR A 50 -7.67 -4.61 -9.32
CA THR A 50 -6.83 -5.18 -8.25
C THR A 50 -5.48 -5.60 -8.83
N ALA A 51 -4.39 -5.13 -8.25
CA ALA A 51 -3.03 -5.38 -8.72
C ALA A 51 -2.28 -6.37 -7.80
N SER A 52 -1.38 -7.16 -8.40
CA SER A 52 -0.39 -7.92 -7.63
C SER A 52 0.52 -6.97 -6.85
N ALA A 53 0.71 -7.26 -5.57
CA ALA A 53 1.47 -6.43 -4.65
C ALA A 53 2.45 -7.27 -3.83
N ALA A 54 3.64 -6.71 -3.62
CA ALA A 54 4.65 -7.25 -2.74
C ALA A 54 5.18 -6.11 -1.86
N GLY A 55 5.57 -6.43 -0.62
CA GLY A 55 6.05 -5.45 0.34
C GLY A 55 7.21 -5.98 1.17
N LEU A 56 8.25 -5.16 1.31
CA LEU A 56 9.30 -5.35 2.29
C LEU A 56 9.09 -4.35 3.43
N PHE A 57 9.40 -4.78 4.65
CA PHE A 57 9.09 -4.03 5.85
C PHE A 57 10.29 -3.96 6.78
N THR A 58 10.29 -2.97 7.67
CA THR A 58 11.37 -2.81 8.66
C THR A 58 11.60 -4.06 9.51
N THR A 59 12.87 -4.36 9.80
CA THR A 59 13.29 -5.43 10.72
C THR A 59 13.41 -4.94 12.17
N ASN A 60 13.13 -3.66 12.43
CA ASN A 60 13.12 -3.10 13.78
C ASN A 60 12.09 -3.82 14.66
N ARG A 61 12.40 -3.99 15.96
CA ARG A 61 11.49 -4.54 16.97
C ARG A 61 10.35 -3.57 17.31
N ALA A 62 10.60 -2.26 17.24
CA ALA A 62 9.58 -1.24 17.40
C ALA A 62 8.90 -1.00 16.05
N VAL A 63 7.80 -1.72 15.80
CA VAL A 63 7.04 -1.66 14.54
C VAL A 63 5.78 -0.81 14.74
N ALA A 64 5.54 0.13 13.82
CA ALA A 64 4.35 0.97 13.83
C ALA A 64 3.08 0.17 13.47
N ALA A 65 1.94 0.62 13.99
CA ALA A 65 0.64 0.00 13.70
C ALA A 65 0.33 -0.18 12.19
N PRO A 66 0.54 0.83 11.30
CA PRO A 66 0.27 0.66 9.87
C PRO A 66 1.12 -0.44 9.21
N VAL A 67 2.37 -0.63 9.65
CA VAL A 67 3.23 -1.71 9.13
C VAL A 67 2.68 -3.09 9.50
N VAL A 68 2.20 -3.25 10.74
CA VAL A 68 1.58 -4.50 11.19
C VAL A 68 0.33 -4.79 10.37
N LEU A 69 -0.55 -3.81 10.20
CA LEU A 69 -1.78 -3.99 9.42
C LEU A 69 -1.48 -4.32 7.95
N THR A 70 -0.59 -3.56 7.30
CA THR A 70 -0.23 -3.77 5.88
C THR A 70 0.35 -5.17 5.63
N ARG A 71 1.18 -5.70 6.54
CA ARG A 71 1.65 -7.10 6.47
C ARG A 71 0.50 -8.08 6.49
N GLN A 72 -0.47 -7.89 7.38
CA GLN A 72 -1.62 -8.77 7.48
C GLN A 72 -2.54 -8.65 6.26
N ASN A 73 -2.76 -7.44 5.75
CA ASN A 73 -3.58 -7.17 4.57
C ASN A 73 -2.99 -7.85 3.33
N LEU A 74 -1.69 -7.73 3.09
CA LEU A 74 -1.02 -8.46 2.00
C LEU A 74 -1.15 -9.98 2.15
N ALA A 75 -1.03 -10.52 3.37
CA ALA A 75 -1.18 -11.95 3.60
C ALA A 75 -2.63 -12.43 3.36
N ARG A 76 -3.63 -11.70 3.86
CA ARG A 76 -5.06 -12.05 3.73
C ARG A 76 -5.59 -11.89 2.31
N SER A 77 -5.09 -10.91 1.57
CA SER A 77 -5.46 -10.69 0.17
C SER A 77 -4.75 -11.63 -0.81
N GLY A 78 -3.79 -12.44 -0.35
CA GLY A 78 -2.99 -13.29 -1.24
C GLY A 78 -2.01 -12.49 -2.11
N GLY A 79 -1.50 -11.36 -1.61
CA GLY A 79 -0.60 -10.47 -2.34
C GLY A 79 -1.31 -9.60 -3.37
N LEU A 80 -2.54 -9.17 -3.06
CA LEU A 80 -3.36 -8.34 -3.95
C LEU A 80 -3.72 -7.01 -3.27
N ALA A 81 -3.55 -5.89 -3.97
CA ALA A 81 -3.92 -4.58 -3.46
C ALA A 81 -4.64 -3.73 -4.51
N LYS A 82 -5.58 -2.90 -4.06
CA LYS A 82 -6.25 -1.90 -4.88
C LYS A 82 -5.82 -0.47 -4.53
N ALA A 83 -5.42 -0.22 -3.28
CA ALA A 83 -5.01 1.11 -2.87
C ALA A 83 -3.86 1.11 -1.87
N ILE A 84 -3.12 2.22 -1.84
CA ILE A 84 -2.14 2.55 -0.81
C ILE A 84 -2.51 3.92 -0.25
N ALA A 85 -2.82 3.97 1.04
CA ALA A 85 -3.11 5.20 1.78
C ALA A 85 -1.91 5.55 2.65
N VAL A 86 -1.36 6.74 2.45
CA VAL A 86 -0.12 7.18 3.11
C VAL A 86 -0.38 8.48 3.83
N ASN A 87 -0.06 8.55 5.12
CA ASN A 87 -0.05 9.81 5.84
C ASN A 87 1.37 10.24 6.21
N SER A 88 1.53 11.52 6.52
CA SER A 88 2.79 12.06 7.03
C SER A 88 2.53 13.10 8.11
N GLY A 89 3.51 13.34 8.98
CA GLY A 89 3.33 14.18 10.18
C GLY A 89 2.93 13.40 11.44
N CYS A 90 2.48 12.15 11.32
CA CYS A 90 2.26 11.23 12.43
C CYS A 90 2.62 9.80 11.99
N ALA A 91 3.54 9.14 12.70
CA ALA A 91 3.99 7.79 12.34
C ALA A 91 3.04 6.67 12.82
N ASN A 92 2.14 6.98 13.76
CA ASN A 92 1.30 6.00 14.44
C ASN A 92 2.11 4.79 14.98
N ALA A 93 3.20 5.10 15.68
CA ALA A 93 4.13 4.14 16.26
C ALA A 93 4.06 4.17 17.79
N CYS A 94 4.21 3.02 18.45
CA CYS A 94 4.12 2.89 19.91
C CYS A 94 2.77 3.35 20.50
N THR A 95 1.69 3.23 19.72
CA THR A 95 0.32 3.70 20.02
C THR A 95 -0.61 2.59 20.49
N GLY A 96 -0.10 1.36 20.69
CA GLY A 96 -0.87 0.23 21.21
C GLY A 96 -2.02 -0.20 20.29
N SER A 97 -3.07 -0.76 20.89
CA SER A 97 -4.26 -1.24 20.18
C SER A 97 -5.04 -0.09 19.53
N GLU A 98 -5.11 1.08 20.16
CA GLU A 98 -5.80 2.24 19.62
C GLU A 98 -5.19 2.68 18.27
N GLY A 99 -3.86 2.73 18.18
CA GLY A 99 -3.18 3.02 16.92
C GLY A 99 -3.46 2.00 15.83
N PHE A 100 -3.59 0.72 16.19
CA PHE A 100 -3.98 -0.33 15.25
C PHE A 100 -5.42 -0.15 14.74
N GLU A 101 -6.35 0.20 15.63
CA GLU A 101 -7.73 0.48 15.23
C GLU A 101 -7.84 1.72 14.32
N VAL A 102 -7.02 2.76 14.55
CA VAL A 102 -6.92 3.90 13.65
C VAL A 102 -6.43 3.47 12.25
N ALA A 103 -5.38 2.65 12.18
CA ALA A 103 -4.89 2.12 10.91
C ALA A 103 -5.96 1.30 10.17
N ARG A 104 -6.71 0.46 10.91
CA ARG A 104 -7.82 -0.35 10.38
C ARG A 104 -8.96 0.52 9.87
N ALA A 105 -9.34 1.54 10.62
CA ALA A 105 -10.37 2.49 10.21
C ALA A 105 -10.00 3.26 8.93
N THR A 106 -8.72 3.63 8.77
CA THR A 106 -8.21 4.23 7.53
C THR A 106 -8.38 3.28 6.34
N ALA A 107 -7.97 2.01 6.49
CA ALA A 107 -8.15 1.00 5.45
C ALA A 107 -9.63 0.79 5.09
N ASP A 108 -10.52 0.70 6.10
CA ASP A 108 -11.96 0.54 5.92
C ASP A 108 -12.58 1.73 5.16
N LEU A 109 -12.20 2.96 5.51
CA LEU A 109 -12.70 4.17 4.86
C LEU A 109 -12.26 4.23 3.39
N VAL A 110 -10.98 3.98 3.12
CA VAL A 110 -10.45 3.97 1.76
C VAL A 110 -11.11 2.87 0.93
N ALA A 111 -11.25 1.67 1.48
CA ALA A 111 -11.86 0.53 0.80
C ALA A 111 -13.30 0.84 0.35
N ARG A 112 -14.09 1.48 1.22
CA ARG A 112 -15.43 1.97 0.86
C ARG A 112 -15.40 3.00 -0.27
N SER A 113 -14.45 3.94 -0.24
CA SER A 113 -14.34 4.99 -1.24
C SER A 113 -13.91 4.49 -2.62
N VAL A 114 -13.07 3.45 -2.69
CA VAL A 114 -12.51 2.93 -3.95
C VAL A 114 -13.15 1.63 -4.44
N GLY A 115 -14.10 1.07 -3.68
CA GLY A 115 -14.83 -0.13 -4.04
C GLY A 115 -13.97 -1.39 -3.99
N CYS A 116 -13.35 -1.68 -2.83
CA CYS A 116 -12.60 -2.92 -2.57
C CYS A 116 -12.83 -3.43 -1.15
N THR A 117 -12.17 -4.53 -0.78
CA THR A 117 -12.13 -4.98 0.61
C THR A 117 -11.04 -4.24 1.40
N PRO A 118 -11.17 -4.10 2.73
CA PRO A 118 -10.12 -3.49 3.56
C PRO A 118 -8.76 -4.19 3.44
N ASP A 119 -8.76 -5.51 3.23
CA ASP A 119 -7.54 -6.30 3.05
C ASP A 119 -6.78 -5.97 1.76
N GLN A 120 -7.44 -5.31 0.79
CA GLN A 120 -6.82 -4.82 -0.44
C GLN A 120 -6.29 -3.38 -0.30
N VAL A 121 -6.35 -2.78 0.89
CA VAL A 121 -5.79 -1.44 1.16
C VAL A 121 -4.52 -1.57 1.99
N LEU A 122 -3.42 -1.02 1.50
CA LEU A 122 -2.18 -0.90 2.26
C LEU A 122 -2.14 0.47 2.92
N VAL A 123 -1.65 0.55 4.15
CA VAL A 123 -1.53 1.80 4.90
C VAL A 123 -0.07 2.06 5.31
N ALA A 124 0.35 3.33 5.27
CA ALA A 124 1.71 3.76 5.60
C ALA A 124 1.76 5.11 6.30
#